data_AF-A0A2V8VX42-F1
#
_entry.id   AF-A0A2V8VX42-F1
#
_cell.length_a   1.000
_cell.length_b   1.000
_cell.length_c   1.000
_cell.angle_alpha   90.00
_cell.angle_beta   90.00
_cell.angle_gamma   90.00
#
_symmetry.space_group_name_H-M   'P 1'
#
loop_
_entity.id
_entity.type
_entity.pdbx_description
1 polymer ?
#
loop_
_entity_poly.entity_id
_entity_poly.type
_entity_poly.pdbx_seq_one_letter_code
_entity_poly.pdbx_strand_id
1 'polypeptide(L)'
;MLRVYIACFLACLFSVPAIAQQSDDLNFASGLEQFHNIRRMLPLYLNNIGLSMLGERKRGVEHFATIEDVNKRKTYVREQMLKNLGGFPERTPLNARVVGVLERTAYRIEKVIFESQPHFYVTANLYLPTTGHPPYPAILYPLGHERGGKANPTWQQMLGSLATKGFVALAWDPIGQGERLQIFDEDLRESKVGNSTTEHTVVGTQCMLVGDHLARYTIWDGMRALDYL
;
A
#
# COMPACT_ATOMS: atom_id res chain seq x y z
N MET A 1 54.56 3.40 -54.01
CA MET A 1 53.34 2.57 -53.92
C MET A 1 53.45 1.42 -52.91
N LEU A 2 54.61 0.78 -52.70
CA LEU A 2 54.75 -0.36 -51.77
C LEU A 2 54.56 -0.02 -50.27
N ARG A 3 54.81 1.23 -49.85
CA ARG A 3 54.69 1.65 -48.44
C ARG A 3 53.25 1.90 -47.96
N VAL A 4 52.32 2.18 -48.87
CA VAL A 4 50.90 2.44 -48.52
C VAL A 4 50.15 1.14 -48.27
N TYR A 5 50.47 0.07 -49.01
CA TYR A 5 49.86 -1.25 -48.82
C TYR A 5 50.26 -1.92 -47.49
N ILE A 6 51.48 -1.70 -47.00
CA ILE A 6 51.93 -2.25 -45.72
C ILE A 6 51.22 -1.57 -44.53
N ALA A 7 50.95 -0.26 -44.62
CA ALA A 7 50.22 0.47 -43.57
C ALA A 7 48.74 0.04 -43.48
N CYS A 8 48.08 -0.24 -44.61
CA CYS A 8 46.72 -0.77 -44.61
C CYS A 8 46.63 -2.21 -44.09
N PHE A 9 47.65 -3.04 -44.31
CA PHE A 9 47.66 -4.42 -43.80
C PHE A 9 47.86 -4.47 -42.27
N LEU A 10 48.66 -3.56 -41.71
CA LEU A 10 48.85 -3.44 -40.25
C LEU A 10 47.64 -2.83 -39.54
N ALA A 11 46.87 -1.94 -40.18
CA ALA A 11 45.63 -1.40 -39.61
C ALA A 11 44.50 -2.45 -39.51
N CYS A 12 44.49 -3.46 -40.38
CA CYS A 12 43.50 -4.55 -40.34
C CYS A 12 43.88 -5.71 -39.39
N LEU A 13 45.14 -5.76 -38.91
CA LEU A 13 45.58 -6.80 -37.96
C LEU A 13 45.25 -6.46 -36.49
N PHE A 14 44.89 -5.20 -36.20
CA PHE A 14 44.48 -4.75 -34.85
C PHE A 14 42.98 -4.46 -34.72
N SER A 15 42.19 -4.75 -35.75
CA SER A 15 40.72 -4.68 -35.74
C SER A 15 40.06 -6.05 -35.60
N VAL A 16 40.78 -7.04 -35.05
CA VAL A 16 40.10 -8.18 -34.41
C VAL A 16 39.48 -7.59 -33.14
N PRO A 17 38.15 -7.53 -33.01
CA PRO A 17 37.57 -7.20 -31.71
C PRO A 17 38.21 -8.17 -30.73
N ALA A 18 38.84 -7.66 -29.67
CA ALA A 18 39.11 -8.50 -28.52
C ALA A 18 37.82 -9.28 -28.26
N ILE A 19 37.89 -10.60 -28.17
CA ILE A 19 36.75 -11.40 -27.72
C ILE A 19 36.54 -10.92 -26.28
N ALA A 20 35.81 -9.82 -26.13
CA ALA A 20 35.23 -9.42 -24.87
C ALA A 20 34.42 -10.65 -24.48
N GLN A 21 34.71 -11.20 -23.29
CA GLN A 21 33.90 -12.26 -22.70
C GLN A 21 32.44 -11.94 -23.01
N GLN A 22 31.76 -12.84 -23.72
CA GLN A 22 30.33 -12.67 -23.91
C GLN A 22 29.73 -12.63 -22.50
N SER A 23 28.71 -11.81 -22.25
CA SER A 23 28.10 -11.75 -20.92
C SER A 23 27.66 -13.12 -20.40
N ASP A 24 27.45 -14.06 -21.31
CA ASP A 24 27.10 -15.45 -21.06
C ASP A 24 28.26 -16.27 -20.46
N ASP A 25 29.53 -15.92 -20.73
CA ASP A 25 30.72 -16.53 -20.11
C ASP A 25 30.89 -16.15 -18.63
N LEU A 26 30.29 -15.03 -18.21
CA LEU A 26 30.23 -14.58 -16.81
C LEU A 26 28.99 -15.09 -16.08
N ASN A 27 28.04 -15.68 -16.82
CA ASN A 27 26.86 -16.30 -16.25
C ASN A 27 27.18 -17.75 -15.91
N PHE A 28 27.85 -17.98 -14.77
CA PHE A 28 28.17 -19.32 -14.25
C PHE A 28 26.95 -20.28 -14.23
N ALA A 29 25.73 -19.74 -14.16
CA ALA A 29 24.48 -20.48 -14.15
C ALA A 29 23.94 -20.84 -15.56
N SER A 30 24.47 -20.28 -16.65
CA SER A 30 23.95 -20.46 -18.01
C SER A 30 24.14 -21.88 -18.57
N GLY A 31 25.25 -22.54 -18.21
CA GLY A 31 25.59 -23.90 -18.65
C GLY A 31 25.09 -25.01 -17.73
N LEU A 32 24.40 -24.67 -16.65
CA LEU A 32 23.89 -25.62 -15.67
C LEU A 32 22.38 -25.79 -15.89
N GLU A 33 21.95 -26.97 -16.36
CA GLU A 33 20.55 -27.25 -16.70
C GLU A 33 19.57 -26.92 -15.56
N GLN A 34 20.00 -27.14 -14.31
CA GLN A 34 19.25 -26.81 -13.10
C GLN A 34 18.92 -25.32 -12.93
N PHE A 35 19.64 -24.41 -13.59
CA PHE A 35 19.46 -22.96 -13.51
C PHE A 35 18.88 -22.34 -14.78
N HIS A 36 18.52 -23.14 -15.78
CA HIS A 36 17.82 -22.65 -16.99
C HIS A 36 16.54 -21.86 -16.66
N ASN A 37 15.91 -22.14 -15.51
CA ASN A 37 14.71 -21.47 -15.03
C ASN A 37 14.94 -20.69 -13.72
N ILE A 38 16.17 -20.26 -13.41
CA ILE A 38 16.54 -19.68 -12.11
C ILE A 38 15.60 -18.55 -11.66
N ARG A 39 15.19 -17.67 -12.57
CA ARG A 39 14.25 -16.55 -12.29
C ARG A 39 12.84 -17.02 -11.90
N ARG A 40 12.46 -18.24 -12.26
CA ARG A 40 11.16 -18.85 -11.93
C ARG A 40 11.23 -19.76 -10.71
N MET A 41 12.40 -20.24 -10.29
CA MET A 41 12.52 -21.21 -9.20
C MET A 41 11.92 -20.68 -7.89
N LEU A 42 12.31 -19.48 -7.45
CA LEU A 42 11.77 -18.89 -6.22
C LEU A 42 10.26 -18.60 -6.32
N PRO A 43 9.76 -17.90 -7.37
CA PRO A 43 8.31 -17.72 -7.54
C PRO A 43 7.52 -19.03 -7.57
N LEU A 44 8.00 -20.07 -8.27
CA LEU A 44 7.34 -21.37 -8.33
C LEU A 44 7.32 -22.06 -6.97
N TYR A 45 8.44 -22.04 -6.25
CA TYR A 45 8.52 -22.59 -4.90
C TYR A 45 7.52 -21.92 -3.95
N LEU A 46 7.48 -20.58 -3.91
CA LEU A 46 6.56 -19.81 -3.08
C LEU A 46 5.09 -20.04 -3.50
N ASN A 47 4.82 -20.10 -4.80
CA ASN A 47 3.48 -20.42 -5.31
C ASN A 47 3.03 -21.82 -4.88
N ASN A 48 3.92 -22.82 -4.92
CA ASN A 48 3.59 -24.18 -4.48
C ASN A 48 3.25 -24.24 -2.99
N ILE A 49 3.97 -23.50 -2.15
CA ILE A 49 3.60 -23.33 -0.73
C ILE A 49 2.19 -22.74 -0.62
N GLY A 50 1.92 -21.64 -1.33
CA GLY A 50 0.62 -20.98 -1.31
C GLY A 50 -0.52 -21.89 -1.78
N LEU A 51 -0.33 -22.62 -2.88
CA LEU A 51 -1.30 -23.58 -3.40
C LEU A 51 -1.55 -24.74 -2.42
N SER A 52 -0.50 -25.23 -1.76
CA SER A 52 -0.65 -26.26 -0.72
C SER A 52 -1.53 -25.76 0.43
N MET A 53 -1.23 -24.57 0.95
CA MET A 53 -2.02 -23.93 2.02
C MET A 53 -3.48 -23.67 1.60
N LEU A 54 -3.71 -23.28 0.35
CA LEU A 54 -5.06 -23.12 -0.19
C LEU A 54 -5.82 -24.45 -0.26
N GLY A 55 -5.13 -25.54 -0.61
CA GLY A 55 -5.67 -26.89 -0.60
C GLY A 55 -6.03 -27.37 0.82
N GLU A 56 -5.16 -27.13 1.80
CA GLU A 56 -5.44 -27.41 3.21
C GLU A 56 -6.64 -26.61 3.72
N ARG A 57 -6.71 -25.31 3.41
CA ARG A 57 -7.85 -24.46 3.74
C ARG A 57 -9.14 -25.02 3.15
N LYS A 58 -9.13 -25.40 1.86
CA LYS A 58 -10.30 -25.94 1.17
C LYS A 58 -10.81 -27.20 1.86
N ARG A 59 -9.94 -28.18 2.09
CA ARG A 59 -10.29 -29.42 2.82
C ARG A 59 -10.86 -29.11 4.19
N GLY A 60 -10.25 -28.19 4.94
CA GLY A 60 -10.76 -27.82 6.27
C GLY A 60 -12.17 -27.23 6.24
N VAL A 61 -12.46 -26.35 5.27
CA VAL A 61 -13.78 -25.71 5.13
C VAL A 61 -14.85 -26.67 4.61
N GLU A 62 -14.50 -27.64 3.76
CA GLU A 62 -15.45 -28.64 3.23
C GLU A 62 -16.10 -29.52 4.32
N HIS A 63 -15.49 -29.61 5.50
CA HIS A 63 -16.02 -30.38 6.63
C HIS A 63 -16.94 -29.57 7.56
N PHE A 64 -17.17 -28.28 7.29
CA PHE A 64 -18.02 -27.46 8.15
C PHE A 64 -19.47 -27.92 8.03
N ALA A 65 -20.07 -28.27 9.16
CA ALA A 65 -21.46 -28.72 9.23
C ALA A 65 -22.32 -27.84 10.13
N THR A 66 -21.69 -27.01 10.97
CA THR A 66 -22.38 -26.27 12.03
C THR A 66 -21.95 -24.80 12.09
N ILE A 67 -22.78 -23.97 12.74
CA ILE A 67 -22.43 -22.58 13.07
C ILE A 67 -21.17 -22.54 13.96
N GLU A 68 -20.97 -23.54 14.80
CA GLU A 68 -19.79 -23.64 15.66
C GLU A 68 -18.49 -23.79 14.86
N ASP A 69 -18.51 -24.56 13.76
CA ASP A 69 -17.34 -24.67 12.86
C ASP A 69 -17.00 -23.31 12.22
N VAL A 70 -18.02 -22.56 11.82
CA VAL A 70 -17.87 -21.20 11.27
C VAL A 70 -17.32 -20.25 12.33
N ASN A 71 -17.80 -20.32 13.58
CA ASN A 71 -17.32 -19.49 14.68
C ASN A 71 -15.85 -19.80 15.01
N LYS A 72 -15.47 -21.08 15.10
CA LYS A 72 -14.07 -21.50 15.27
C LYS A 72 -13.18 -20.95 14.16
N ARG A 73 -13.65 -21.01 12.91
CA ARG A 73 -12.90 -20.46 11.77
C ARG A 73 -12.76 -18.94 11.84
N LYS A 74 -13.82 -18.22 12.22
CA LYS A 74 -13.79 -16.76 12.41
C LYS A 74 -12.73 -16.37 13.44
N THR A 75 -12.67 -17.07 14.56
CA THR A 75 -11.66 -16.87 15.61
C THR A 75 -10.26 -17.15 15.07
N TYR A 76 -10.05 -18.32 14.46
CA TYR A 76 -8.77 -18.69 13.85
C TYR A 76 -8.28 -17.66 12.82
N VAL A 77 -9.15 -17.23 11.89
CA VAL A 77 -8.76 -16.27 10.85
C VAL A 77 -8.37 -14.93 11.47
N ARG A 78 -9.12 -14.45 12.46
CA ARG A 78 -8.79 -13.21 13.18
C ARG A 78 -7.43 -13.32 13.86
N GLU A 79 -7.17 -14.42 14.58
CA GLU A 79 -5.88 -14.64 15.25
C GLU A 79 -4.72 -14.70 14.26
N GLN A 80 -4.85 -15.46 13.17
CA GLN A 80 -3.80 -15.55 12.15
C GLN A 80 -3.57 -14.21 11.45
N MET A 81 -4.63 -13.46 11.13
CA MET A 81 -4.50 -12.13 10.53
C MET A 81 -3.72 -11.19 11.47
N LEU A 82 -4.09 -11.13 12.75
CA LEU A 82 -3.40 -10.29 13.73
C LEU A 82 -1.94 -10.71 13.92
N LYS A 83 -1.68 -12.01 14.04
CA LYS A 83 -0.32 -12.55 14.17
C LYS A 83 0.54 -12.20 12.95
N ASN A 84 0.02 -12.38 11.75
CA ASN A 84 0.75 -12.11 10.51
C ASN A 84 0.94 -10.61 10.23
N LEU A 85 0.08 -9.75 10.78
CA LEU A 85 0.25 -8.30 10.74
C LEU A 85 1.30 -7.78 11.75
N GLY A 86 1.75 -8.61 12.70
CA GLY A 86 2.63 -8.18 13.79
C GLY A 86 1.90 -7.55 14.98
N GLY A 87 0.58 -7.78 15.10
CA GLY A 87 -0.28 -7.19 16.12
C GLY A 87 -0.58 -5.70 15.89
N PHE A 88 -1.23 -5.09 16.86
CA PHE A 88 -1.51 -3.65 16.86
C PHE A 88 -0.86 -2.97 18.07
N PRO A 89 -0.48 -1.69 17.97
CA PRO A 89 -0.02 -0.94 19.11
C PRO A 89 -1.16 -0.75 20.14
N GLU A 90 -0.80 -0.31 21.35
CA GLU A 90 -1.80 0.05 22.35
C GLU A 90 -2.58 1.30 21.91
N ARG A 91 -3.85 1.38 22.32
CA ARG A 91 -4.64 2.59 22.11
C ARG A 91 -4.12 3.70 23.02
N THR A 92 -3.76 4.83 22.43
CA THR A 92 -3.39 6.06 23.14
C THR A 92 -4.53 7.09 23.06
N PRO A 93 -4.46 8.27 23.69
CA PRO A 93 -5.38 9.36 23.39
C PRO A 93 -5.27 9.79 21.92
N LEU A 94 -6.39 10.17 21.29
CA LEU A 94 -6.39 10.64 19.89
C LEU A 94 -5.82 12.05 19.71
N ASN A 95 -5.77 12.87 20.77
CA ASN A 95 -5.33 14.27 20.68
C ASN A 95 -5.95 15.03 19.49
N ALA A 96 -7.23 14.73 19.20
CA ALA A 96 -7.88 15.19 17.99
C ALA A 96 -8.18 16.69 18.04
N ARG A 97 -8.00 17.37 16.92
CA ARG A 97 -8.28 18.80 16.76
C ARG A 97 -9.00 19.07 15.45
N VAL A 98 -10.03 19.89 15.50
CA VAL A 98 -10.62 20.52 14.32
C VAL A 98 -9.77 21.73 13.98
N VAL A 99 -9.12 21.70 12.83
CA VAL A 99 -8.19 22.76 12.37
C VAL A 99 -8.82 23.68 11.33
N GLY A 100 -10.07 23.43 10.95
CA GLY A 100 -10.85 24.31 10.11
C GLY A 100 -12.19 23.71 9.75
N VAL A 101 -13.12 24.57 9.33
CA VAL A 101 -14.47 24.18 8.94
C VAL A 101 -14.79 24.80 7.58
N LEU A 102 -15.42 24.03 6.70
CA LEU A 102 -15.94 24.50 5.43
C LEU A 102 -17.46 24.35 5.43
N GLU A 103 -18.16 25.48 5.39
CA GLU A 103 -19.63 25.48 5.31
C GLU A 103 -20.11 25.14 3.90
N ARG A 104 -21.18 24.35 3.81
CA ARG A 104 -21.95 24.08 2.59
C ARG A 104 -23.43 24.24 2.91
N THR A 105 -24.27 24.29 1.87
CA THR A 105 -25.70 24.57 2.04
C THR A 105 -26.43 23.57 2.95
N ALA A 106 -26.06 22.29 2.92
CA ALA A 106 -26.78 21.21 3.61
C ALA A 106 -25.90 20.33 4.53
N TYR A 107 -24.61 20.64 4.62
CA TYR A 107 -23.64 19.95 5.46
C TYR A 107 -22.45 20.87 5.73
N ARG A 108 -21.56 20.50 6.65
CA ARG A 108 -20.25 21.12 6.79
C ARG A 108 -19.14 20.08 6.72
N ILE A 109 -17.94 20.53 6.40
CA ILE A 109 -16.75 19.68 6.41
C ILE A 109 -15.83 20.18 7.50
N GLU A 110 -15.60 19.38 8.53
CA GLU A 110 -14.58 19.63 9.54
C GLU A 110 -13.27 19.00 9.09
N LYS A 111 -12.20 19.81 9.03
CA LYS A 111 -10.83 19.34 8.81
C LYS A 111 -10.27 18.93 10.16
N VAL A 112 -10.00 17.64 10.32
CA VAL A 112 -9.59 17.01 11.57
C VAL A 112 -8.16 16.53 11.46
N ILE A 113 -7.39 16.71 12.51
CA ILE A 113 -6.10 16.03 12.70
C ILE A 113 -6.18 15.27 14.02
N PHE A 114 -5.83 13.99 14.01
CA PHE A 114 -5.73 13.16 15.21
C PHE A 114 -4.45 12.31 15.18
N GLU A 115 -4.07 11.76 16.33
CA GLU A 115 -2.95 10.86 16.51
C GLU A 115 -3.44 9.40 16.54
N SER A 116 -3.06 8.61 15.54
CA SER A 116 -3.35 7.16 15.59
C SER A 116 -2.37 6.42 16.50
N GLN A 117 -1.17 6.98 16.67
CA GLN A 117 -0.13 6.61 17.63
C GLN A 117 0.52 7.92 18.15
N PRO A 118 1.26 7.91 19.28
CA PRO A 118 1.92 9.12 19.79
C PRO A 118 2.73 9.83 18.70
N HIS A 119 2.40 11.09 18.45
CA HIS A 119 3.04 11.93 17.41
C HIS A 119 2.92 11.42 15.96
N PHE A 120 2.01 10.46 15.70
CA PHE A 120 1.74 9.96 14.36
C PHE A 120 0.39 10.48 13.86
N TYR A 121 0.46 11.58 13.12
CA TYR A 121 -0.70 12.36 12.72
C TYR A 121 -1.42 11.76 11.50
N VAL A 122 -2.74 11.66 11.64
CA VAL A 122 -3.69 11.33 10.58
C VAL A 122 -4.54 12.56 10.31
N THR A 123 -4.62 12.97 9.04
CA THR A 123 -5.46 14.08 8.62
C THR A 123 -6.71 13.55 7.93
N ALA A 124 -7.85 14.13 8.28
CA ALA A 124 -9.16 13.65 7.88
C ALA A 124 -10.14 14.77 7.60
N ASN A 125 -11.16 14.46 6.81
CA ASN A 125 -12.32 15.32 6.58
C ASN A 125 -13.56 14.60 7.11
N LEU A 126 -14.24 15.23 8.08
CA LEU A 126 -15.51 14.78 8.63
C LEU A 126 -16.64 15.58 7.99
N TYR A 127 -17.51 14.89 7.26
CA TYR A 127 -18.67 15.46 6.61
C TYR A 127 -19.88 15.29 7.55
N LEU A 128 -20.42 16.42 8.00
CA LEU A 128 -21.49 16.48 9.01
C LEU A 128 -22.76 17.08 8.42
N PRO A 129 -23.92 16.41 8.50
CA PRO A 129 -25.20 17.01 8.17
C PRO A 129 -25.46 18.26 9.04
N THR A 130 -26.05 19.31 8.45
CA THR A 130 -26.49 20.50 9.20
C THR A 130 -27.98 20.49 9.52
N THR A 131 -28.70 19.48 9.04
CA THR A 131 -30.15 19.29 9.24
C THR A 131 -30.43 17.90 9.82
N GLY A 132 -31.66 17.67 10.28
CA GLY A 132 -32.07 16.40 10.91
C GLY A 132 -31.81 16.35 12.42
N HIS A 133 -31.91 15.15 13.00
CA HIS A 133 -31.77 14.93 14.45
C HIS A 133 -30.59 13.98 14.74
N PRO A 134 -29.54 14.43 15.46
CA PRO A 134 -28.49 13.55 15.92
C PRO A 134 -29.00 12.58 17.03
N PRO A 135 -28.33 11.43 17.25
CA PRO A 135 -27.11 10.98 16.57
C PRO A 135 -27.38 10.51 15.13
N TYR A 136 -26.44 10.80 14.24
CA TYR A 136 -26.52 10.40 12.83
C TYR A 136 -25.90 9.02 12.63
N PRO A 137 -26.40 8.21 11.68
CA PRO A 137 -25.68 7.03 11.23
C PRO A 137 -24.32 7.45 10.62
N ALA A 138 -23.26 6.76 11.04
CA ALA A 138 -21.89 7.10 10.66
C ALA A 138 -21.32 6.11 9.64
N ILE A 139 -20.54 6.62 8.69
CA ILE A 139 -19.86 5.86 7.64
C ILE A 139 -18.37 6.15 7.73
N LEU A 140 -17.59 5.13 8.08
CA LEU A 140 -16.14 5.15 7.93
C LEU A 140 -15.80 4.86 6.47
N TYR A 141 -15.07 5.77 5.80
CA TYR A 141 -14.82 5.71 4.37
C TYR A 141 -13.32 5.64 4.05
N PRO A 142 -12.72 4.43 4.03
CA PRO A 142 -11.33 4.25 3.59
C PRO A 142 -11.20 4.57 2.10
N LEU A 143 -10.11 5.24 1.73
CA LEU A 143 -9.88 5.72 0.36
C LEU A 143 -9.12 4.72 -0.51
N GLY A 144 -9.33 4.82 -1.82
CA GLY A 144 -8.60 4.09 -2.84
C GLY A 144 -7.23 4.72 -3.16
N HIS A 145 -6.75 4.51 -4.38
CA HIS A 145 -5.40 4.91 -4.81
C HIS A 145 -5.37 6.22 -5.61
N GLU A 146 -6.38 7.05 -5.45
CA GLU A 146 -6.58 8.24 -6.27
C GLU A 146 -5.71 9.40 -5.79
N ARG A 147 -5.19 10.18 -6.76
CA ARG A 147 -4.43 11.40 -6.46
C ARG A 147 -5.27 12.38 -5.64
N GLY A 148 -4.62 13.05 -4.70
CA GLY A 148 -5.23 14.02 -3.80
C GLY A 148 -5.90 13.42 -2.56
N GLY A 149 -5.98 12.08 -2.42
CA GLY A 149 -6.50 11.43 -1.22
C GLY A 149 -7.90 11.95 -0.85
N LYS A 150 -8.09 12.39 0.40
CA LYS A 150 -9.37 12.91 0.91
C LYS A 150 -9.84 14.19 0.23
N ALA A 151 -8.94 14.87 -0.50
CA ALA A 151 -9.28 16.05 -1.28
C ALA A 151 -9.68 15.72 -2.72
N ASN A 152 -9.63 14.44 -3.14
CA ASN A 152 -10.03 14.04 -4.49
C ASN A 152 -11.50 14.43 -4.79
N PRO A 153 -11.81 15.08 -5.94
CA PRO A 153 -13.16 15.56 -6.25
C PRO A 153 -14.24 14.47 -6.21
N THR A 154 -13.95 13.26 -6.67
CA THR A 154 -14.90 12.13 -6.67
C THR A 154 -15.28 11.74 -5.24
N TRP A 155 -14.31 11.72 -4.32
CA TRP A 155 -14.53 11.41 -2.92
C TRP A 155 -15.24 12.54 -2.18
N GLN A 156 -14.91 13.79 -2.46
CA GLN A 156 -15.67 14.91 -1.91
C GLN A 156 -17.14 14.89 -2.34
N GLN A 157 -17.42 14.60 -3.62
CA GLN A 157 -18.78 14.49 -4.12
C GLN A 157 -19.55 13.36 -3.43
N MET A 158 -18.93 12.19 -3.28
CA MET A 158 -19.57 11.03 -2.64
C MET A 158 -19.82 11.30 -1.15
N LEU A 159 -18.83 11.78 -0.39
CA LEU A 159 -18.97 12.06 1.06
C LEU A 159 -19.99 13.18 1.32
N GLY A 160 -19.96 14.24 0.51
CA GLY A 160 -20.97 15.30 0.56
C GLY A 160 -22.38 14.77 0.26
N SER A 161 -22.52 13.84 -0.69
CA SER A 161 -23.80 13.20 -1.01
C SER A 161 -24.32 12.28 0.09
N LEU A 162 -23.44 11.71 0.93
CA LEU A 162 -23.83 10.97 2.12
C LEU A 162 -24.32 11.94 3.21
N ALA A 163 -23.61 13.05 3.42
CA ALA A 163 -23.99 14.06 4.40
C ALA A 163 -25.32 14.73 4.09
N THR A 164 -25.61 15.03 2.82
CA THR A 164 -26.93 15.56 2.40
C THR A 164 -28.07 14.58 2.65
N LYS A 165 -27.77 13.28 2.81
CA LYS A 165 -28.73 12.22 3.14
C LYS A 165 -28.80 11.91 4.65
N GLY A 166 -28.14 12.71 5.48
CA GLY A 166 -28.19 12.56 6.94
C GLY A 166 -27.17 11.58 7.52
N PHE A 167 -26.15 11.17 6.75
CA PHE A 167 -25.06 10.35 7.26
C PHE A 167 -23.87 11.22 7.67
N VAL A 168 -23.26 10.92 8.80
CA VAL A 168 -21.91 11.43 9.09
C VAL A 168 -20.91 10.57 8.34
N ALA A 169 -19.96 11.16 7.62
CA ALA A 169 -18.98 10.39 6.86
C ALA A 169 -17.56 10.90 7.12
N LEU A 170 -16.64 9.99 7.45
CA LEU A 170 -15.24 10.32 7.74
C LEU A 170 -14.33 9.62 6.74
N ALA A 171 -13.48 10.41 6.08
CA ALA A 171 -12.38 9.91 5.26
C ALA A 171 -11.06 10.54 5.71
N TRP A 172 -9.97 9.78 5.63
CA TRP A 172 -8.62 10.21 6.00
C TRP A 172 -7.64 9.91 4.88
N ASP A 173 -6.51 10.62 4.87
CA ASP A 173 -5.43 10.31 3.95
C ASP A 173 -4.69 9.03 4.39
N PRO A 174 -4.57 8.00 3.54
CA PRO A 174 -3.64 6.89 3.74
C PRO A 174 -2.19 7.37 3.74
N ILE A 175 -1.29 6.61 4.37
CA ILE A 175 0.16 6.85 4.29
C ILE A 175 0.60 6.78 2.83
N GLY A 176 1.29 7.81 2.33
CA GLY A 176 1.68 7.91 0.92
C GLY A 176 0.61 8.55 0.03
N GLN A 177 -0.34 9.29 0.60
CA GLN A 177 -1.34 10.06 -0.13
C GLN A 177 -1.66 11.39 0.53
N GLY A 178 -2.14 12.35 -0.27
CA GLY A 178 -2.67 13.63 0.22
C GLY A 178 -1.66 14.38 1.09
N GLU A 179 -2.05 14.74 2.30
CA GLU A 179 -1.19 15.43 3.26
C GLU A 179 -0.19 14.49 3.97
N ARG A 180 -0.23 13.19 3.66
CA ARG A 180 0.60 12.14 4.28
C ARG A 180 1.54 11.46 3.28
N LEU A 181 1.89 12.15 2.19
CA LEU A 181 3.03 11.77 1.36
C LEU A 181 4.29 11.67 2.24
N GLN A 182 5.00 10.55 2.13
CA GLN A 182 6.24 10.25 2.85
C GLN A 182 7.47 10.62 2.02
N ILE A 183 7.36 10.58 0.69
CA ILE A 183 8.44 10.87 -0.25
C ILE A 183 8.07 12.09 -1.10
N PHE A 184 7.65 13.17 -0.43
CA PHE A 184 7.29 14.43 -1.09
C PHE A 184 8.52 15.11 -1.68
N ASP A 185 8.38 15.64 -2.89
CA ASP A 185 9.38 16.45 -3.56
C ASP A 185 8.84 17.88 -3.74
N GLU A 186 9.58 18.87 -3.26
CA GLU A 186 9.12 20.26 -3.22
C GLU A 186 8.98 20.88 -4.61
N ASP A 187 9.86 20.50 -5.56
CA ASP A 187 9.82 21.03 -6.92
C ASP A 187 8.64 20.44 -7.69
N LEU A 188 8.35 19.15 -7.49
CA LEU A 188 7.21 18.48 -8.10
C LEU A 188 5.88 18.84 -7.42
N ARG A 189 5.94 19.27 -6.15
CA ARG A 189 4.79 19.41 -5.24
C ARG A 189 3.92 18.15 -5.20
N GLU A 190 4.56 17.00 -5.34
CA GLU A 190 3.94 15.67 -5.38
C GLU A 190 4.95 14.61 -4.88
N SER A 191 4.55 13.34 -4.86
CA SER A 191 5.45 12.22 -4.58
C SER A 191 6.58 12.12 -5.60
N LYS A 192 7.82 11.99 -5.12
CA LYS A 192 9.01 11.73 -5.93
C LYS A 192 8.94 10.40 -6.68
N VAL A 193 8.14 9.46 -6.18
CA VAL A 193 8.01 8.10 -6.75
C VAL A 193 6.71 7.91 -7.53
N GLY A 194 5.97 8.99 -7.78
CA GLY A 194 4.82 9.00 -8.69
C GLY A 194 3.49 8.76 -7.99
N ASN A 195 2.80 7.66 -8.30
CA ASN A 195 1.47 7.40 -7.76
C ASN A 195 1.54 6.77 -6.35
N SER A 196 0.40 6.75 -5.67
CA SER A 196 0.35 6.25 -4.29
C SER A 196 0.72 4.77 -4.19
N THR A 197 0.32 3.93 -5.15
CA THR A 197 0.65 2.49 -5.14
C THR A 197 2.16 2.26 -5.16
N THR A 198 2.90 3.03 -5.95
CA THR A 198 4.36 2.97 -5.97
C THR A 198 4.94 3.43 -4.64
N GLU A 199 4.44 4.51 -4.06
CA GLU A 199 4.90 4.99 -2.76
C GLU A 199 4.62 4.01 -1.63
N HIS A 200 3.43 3.41 -1.57
CA HIS A 200 3.10 2.34 -0.63
C HIS A 200 4.04 1.15 -0.79
N THR A 201 4.47 0.84 -2.02
CA THR A 201 5.42 -0.25 -2.28
C THR A 201 6.80 0.09 -1.74
N VAL A 202 7.28 1.32 -1.95
CA VAL A 202 8.59 1.77 -1.45
C VAL A 202 8.60 1.80 0.09
N VAL A 203 7.62 2.44 0.71
CA VAL A 203 7.48 2.49 2.18
C VAL A 203 7.25 1.09 2.75
N GLY A 204 6.40 0.28 2.11
CA GLY A 204 6.14 -1.10 2.52
C GLY A 204 7.37 -1.99 2.46
N THR A 205 8.24 -1.80 1.46
CA THR A 205 9.52 -2.51 1.38
C THR A 205 10.40 -2.16 2.57
N GLN A 206 10.45 -0.90 2.98
CA GLN A 206 11.19 -0.47 4.17
C GLN A 206 10.62 -1.11 5.44
N CYS A 207 9.29 -1.15 5.61
CA CYS A 207 8.67 -1.85 6.73
C CYS A 207 9.05 -3.33 6.78
N MET A 208 8.97 -4.03 5.63
CA MET A 208 9.28 -5.47 5.57
C MET A 208 10.72 -5.79 5.96
N LEU A 209 11.68 -4.92 5.63
CA LEU A 209 13.09 -5.12 5.99
C LEU A 209 13.35 -5.10 7.50
N VAL A 210 12.47 -4.46 8.28
CA VAL A 210 12.57 -4.40 9.75
C VAL A 210 11.55 -5.31 10.44
N GLY A 211 10.93 -6.23 9.70
CA GLY A 211 9.95 -7.17 10.25
C GLY A 211 8.58 -6.56 10.56
N ASP A 212 8.27 -5.41 9.97
CA ASP A 212 6.98 -4.73 10.10
C ASP A 212 6.19 -4.75 8.77
N HIS A 213 4.95 -4.27 8.78
CA HIS A 213 4.10 -4.29 7.60
C HIS A 213 3.31 -2.98 7.44
N LEU A 214 3.40 -2.33 6.27
CA LEU A 214 2.69 -1.06 6.04
C LEU A 214 1.17 -1.15 6.31
N ALA A 215 0.55 -2.29 5.95
CA ALA A 215 -0.87 -2.51 6.26
C ALA A 215 -1.22 -2.47 7.76
N ARG A 216 -0.27 -2.75 8.66
CA ARG A 216 -0.49 -2.58 10.11
C ARG A 216 -0.83 -1.13 10.43
N TYR A 217 -0.07 -0.18 9.86
CA TYR A 217 -0.30 1.25 10.04
C TYR A 217 -1.60 1.70 9.39
N THR A 218 -1.90 1.27 8.17
CA THR A 218 -3.11 1.70 7.47
C THR A 218 -4.40 1.15 8.11
N ILE A 219 -4.38 -0.11 8.55
CA ILE A 219 -5.49 -0.71 9.31
C ILE A 219 -5.64 -0.02 10.66
N TRP A 220 -4.52 0.24 11.35
CA TRP A 220 -4.55 0.92 12.64
C TRP A 220 -5.11 2.34 12.52
N ASP A 221 -4.66 3.12 11.53
CA ASP A 221 -5.23 4.44 11.24
C ASP A 221 -6.75 4.38 11.03
N GLY A 222 -7.25 3.35 10.34
CA GLY A 222 -8.69 3.12 10.17
C GLY A 222 -9.41 2.76 11.47
N MET A 223 -8.81 1.93 12.33
CA MET A 223 -9.36 1.64 13.66
C MET A 223 -9.43 2.90 14.53
N ARG A 224 -8.42 3.78 14.41
CA ARG A 224 -8.33 5.03 15.18
C ARG A 224 -9.24 6.11 14.62
N ALA A 225 -9.47 6.12 13.31
CA ALA A 225 -10.51 6.92 12.67
C ALA A 225 -11.92 6.47 13.13
N LEU A 226 -12.13 5.17 13.34
CA LEU A 226 -13.36 4.66 13.95
C LEU A 226 -13.49 5.07 15.42
N ASP A 227 -12.39 5.07 16.19
CA ASP A 227 -12.40 5.54 17.58
C ASP A 227 -12.75 7.05 17.67
N TYR A 228 -12.48 7.84 16.63
CA TYR A 228 -12.84 9.27 16.55
C TYR A 228 -14.33 9.49 16.22
N LEU A 229 -14.91 8.58 15.42
CA LEU A 229 -16.24 8.69 14.83
C LEU A 229 -17.36 8.29 15.81
#